data_AF-A0A829A621-F1
#
_entry.id   AF-A0A829A621-F1
#
_cell.length_a   1.000
_cell.length_b   1.000
_cell.length_c   1.000
_cell.angle_alpha   90.00
_cell.angle_beta   90.00
_cell.angle_gamma   90.00
#
_symmetry.space_group_name_H-M   'P 1'
#
loop_
_entity.id
_entity.type
_entity.pdbx_description
1 polymer ?
#
loop_
_entity_poly.entity_id
_entity_poly.type
_entity_poly.pdbx_seq_one_letter_code
_entity_poly.pdbx_strand_id
1 'polypeptide(L)' 'MKKLITNLTRTDVSPLILRLKGEKHAFTFEDIEKESGIKLTSADKFLIRSVAEKKFKMQVVCEAPENQLKFFPKAKELS' A
#
# COMPACT_ATOMS: atom_id res chain seq x y z
N MET A 1 8.32 -23.22 12.42
CA MET A 1 7.55 -22.15 11.74
C MET A 1 8.32 -20.85 11.84
N LYS A 2 8.75 -20.24 10.72
CA LYS A 2 9.32 -18.88 10.73
C LYS A 2 8.18 -17.90 11.00
N LYS A 3 8.17 -17.22 12.15
CA LYS A 3 7.24 -16.12 12.39
C LYS A 3 7.55 -15.01 11.38
N LEU A 4 6.56 -14.62 10.59
CA LEU A 4 6.62 -13.42 9.77
C LEU A 4 6.67 -12.23 10.73
N ILE A 5 7.85 -11.61 10.85
CA ILE A 5 8.04 -10.38 11.60
C ILE A 5 7.39 -9.27 10.77
N THR A 6 6.48 -8.53 11.37
CA THR A 6 5.78 -7.39 10.76
C THR A 6 6.07 -6.17 11.60
N ASN A 7 6.43 -5.07 10.93
CA ASN A 7 6.69 -3.79 11.59
C ASN A 7 5.43 -2.93 11.66
N LEU A 8 4.38 -3.27 10.90
CA LEU A 8 3.14 -2.50 10.82
C LEU A 8 1.92 -3.37 11.15
N THR A 9 0.96 -2.78 11.87
CA THR A 9 -0.36 -3.37 12.07
C THR A 9 -1.39 -2.83 11.07
N ARG A 10 -2.58 -3.45 11.00
CA ARG A 10 -3.69 -2.93 10.17
C ARG A 10 -4.10 -1.51 10.54
N THR A 11 -3.96 -1.16 11.81
CA THR A 11 -4.29 0.16 12.36
C THR A 11 -3.31 1.21 11.86
N ASP A 12 -2.04 0.85 11.67
CA ASP A 12 -1.00 1.75 11.16
C ASP A 12 -1.11 1.94 9.64
N VAL A 13 -1.45 0.86 8.91
CA VAL A 13 -1.51 0.86 7.45
C VAL A 13 -2.69 1.68 6.89
N SER A 14 -3.85 1.67 7.57
CA SER A 14 -5.05 2.32 7.03
C SER A 14 -4.92 3.85 6.90
N PRO A 15 -4.41 4.59 7.92
CA PRO A 15 -4.16 6.03 7.80
C PRO A 15 -3.14 6.38 6.72
N LEU A 16 -2.07 5.58 6.57
CA LEU A 16 -1.04 5.80 5.55
C LEU A 16 -1.62 5.72 4.14
N ILE A 17 -2.39 4.67 3.85
CA ILE A 17 -3.08 4.52 2.56
C ILE A 17 -4.07 5.66 2.33
N LEU A 18 -4.81 6.08 3.36
CA LEU A 18 -5.79 7.16 3.24
C LEU A 18 -5.13 8.50 2.87
N ARG A 19 -4.00 8.84 3.50
CA ARG A 19 -3.22 10.04 3.16
C ARG A 19 -2.67 9.97 1.73
N LEU A 20 -1.95 8.91 1.41
CA LEU A 20 -1.33 8.74 0.09
C LEU A 20 -2.37 8.74 -1.04
N LYS A 21 -3.55 8.15 -0.80
CA LYS A 21 -4.69 8.21 -1.72
C LYS A 21 -5.22 9.64 -1.94
N GLY A 22 -5.19 10.49 -0.92
CA GLY A 22 -5.65 11.87 -1.01
C GLY A 22 -4.66 12.79 -1.73
N GLU A 23 -3.37 12.47 -1.68
CA GLU A 23 -2.29 13.30 -2.21
C GLU A 23 -1.82 12.87 -3.61
N LYS A 24 -1.85 11.57 -3.90
CA LYS A 24 -1.23 11.01 -5.11
C LYS A 24 -2.25 10.26 -5.97
N HIS A 25 -2.11 10.42 -7.29
CA HIS A 25 -2.86 9.62 -8.26
C HIS A 25 -2.51 8.13 -8.19
N ALA A 26 -1.29 7.79 -7.76
CA ALA A 26 -0.88 6.44 -7.42
C ALA A 26 0.26 6.49 -6.40
N PHE A 27 0.42 5.43 -5.61
CA PHE A 27 1.57 5.30 -4.70
C PHE A 27 2.17 3.90 -4.78
N THR A 28 3.38 3.74 -4.22
CA THR A 28 4.16 2.51 -4.19
C THR A 28 4.47 2.10 -2.76
N PHE A 29 5.15 0.96 -2.57
CA PHE A 29 5.69 0.61 -1.26
C PHE A 29 6.74 1.60 -0.75
N GLU A 30 7.53 2.20 -1.64
CA GLU A 30 8.53 3.19 -1.24
C GLU A 30 7.90 4.47 -0.71
N ASP A 31 6.76 4.88 -1.26
CA ASP A 31 6.02 6.01 -0.73
C ASP A 31 5.54 5.76 0.70
N ILE A 32 5.12 4.53 0.99
CA ILE A 32 4.72 4.13 2.34
C ILE A 32 5.94 4.10 3.27
N GLU A 33 7.08 3.55 2.82
CA GLU A 33 8.33 3.56 3.60
C GLU A 33 8.78 4.99 3.94
N LYS A 34 8.66 5.91 2.98
CA LYS A 34 8.97 7.34 3.18
C LYS A 34 8.01 8.01 4.16
N GLU A 35 6.70 7.77 4.02
CA GLU A 35 5.68 8.36 4.90
C GLU A 35 5.77 7.80 6.33
N SER A 36 6.03 6.49 6.48
CA SER A 36 6.08 5.84 7.79
C SER A 36 7.45 5.90 8.46
N GLY A 37 8.52 6.22 7.71
CA GLY A 37 9.90 6.17 8.19
C GLY A 37 10.40 4.75 8.53
N ILE A 38 9.69 3.71 8.08
CA ILE A 38 9.93 2.31 8.44
C ILE A 38 10.18 1.53 7.17
N LYS A 39 11.24 0.71 7.16
CA LYS A 39 11.49 -0.23 6.07
C LYS A 39 10.50 -1.39 6.14
N LEU A 40 9.79 -1.65 5.05
CA LEU A 40 8.74 -2.66 5.00
C LEU A 40 9.33 -4.05 4.84
N THR A 41 8.91 -4.96 5.69
CA THR A 41 9.15 -6.40 5.52
C THR A 41 8.23 -6.98 4.44
N SER A 42 8.50 -8.21 4.01
CA SER A 42 7.58 -8.94 3.12
C SER A 42 6.18 -9.11 3.74
N ALA A 43 6.08 -9.23 5.07
CA ALA A 43 4.81 -9.33 5.79
C ALA A 43 4.04 -8.01 5.69
N ASP A 44 4.72 -6.89 5.89
CA ASP A 44 4.11 -5.56 5.81
C ASP A 44 3.63 -5.27 4.38
N LYS A 45 4.42 -5.62 3.36
CA LYS A 45 4.03 -5.48 1.94
C LYS A 45 2.78 -6.29 1.61
N PHE A 46 2.69 -7.53 2.12
CA PHE A 46 1.50 -8.36 1.96
C PHE A 46 0.28 -7.76 2.67
N LEU A 47 0.48 -7.23 3.88
CA LEU A 47 -0.57 -6.58 4.66
C LEU A 47 -1.09 -5.33 3.95
N ILE A 48 -0.20 -4.45 3.51
CA ILE A 48 -0.51 -3.23 2.75
C ILE A 48 -1.30 -3.57 1.50
N ARG A 49 -0.81 -4.51 0.69
CA ARG A 49 -1.52 -4.96 -0.51
C ARG A 49 -2.93 -5.44 -0.17
N SER A 50 -3.05 -6.27 0.85
CA SER A 50 -4.35 -6.79 1.30
C SER A 50 -5.31 -5.69 1.73
N VAL A 51 -4.81 -4.67 2.45
CA VAL A 51 -5.63 -3.54 2.90
C VAL A 51 -6.01 -2.65 1.72
N ALA A 52 -5.09 -2.32 0.83
CA ALA A 52 -5.34 -1.51 -0.37
C ALA A 52 -6.40 -2.15 -1.26
N GLU A 53 -6.26 -3.44 -1.58
CA GLU A 53 -7.20 -4.20 -2.43
C GLU A 53 -8.55 -4.40 -1.73
N LYS A 54 -8.57 -4.93 -0.50
CA LYS A 54 -9.82 -5.39 0.13
C LYS A 54 -10.62 -4.27 0.79
N LYS A 55 -9.95 -3.36 1.49
CA LYS A 55 -10.58 -2.27 2.25
C LYS A 55 -10.78 -1.03 1.39
N PHE A 56 -9.74 -0.59 0.70
CA PHE A 56 -9.78 0.64 -0.11
C PHE A 56 -10.19 0.42 -1.56
N LYS A 57 -10.39 -0.85 -1.98
CA LYS A 57 -10.80 -1.24 -3.33
C LYS A 57 -9.88 -0.68 -4.42
N MET A 58 -8.60 -0.48 -4.10
CA MET A 58 -7.62 0.08 -5.02
C MET A 58 -7.26 -0.93 -6.10
N GLN A 59 -6.89 -0.41 -7.28
CA GLN A 59 -6.30 -1.22 -8.34
C GLN A 59 -4.80 -1.36 -8.08
N VAL A 60 -4.29 -2.58 -8.17
CA VAL A 60 -2.87 -2.89 -7.98
C VAL A 60 -2.30 -3.36 -9.31
N VAL A 61 -1.29 -2.65 -9.80
CA VAL A 61 -0.62 -2.96 -11.07
C VAL A 61 0.85 -3.15 -10.81
N CYS A 62 1.44 -4.21 -11.38
CA CYS A 62 2.89 -4.36 -11.44
C CYS A 62 3.36 -3.65 -12.70
N GLU A 63 4.16 -2.60 -12.55
CA GLU A 63 4.68 -1.84 -13.68
C GLU A 63 6.09 -2.30 -14.03
N ALA A 64 6.33 -2.54 -15.33
CA ALA A 64 7.64 -2.84 -15.89
C ALA A 64 8.22 -1.55 -16.50
N PRO A 65 9.55 -1.33 -16.46
CA PRO A 65 10.61 -2.29 -16.13
C PRO A 65 10.97 -2.37 -14.63
N GLU A 66 10.45 -1.49 -13.78
CA GLU A 66 10.87 -1.41 -12.37
C GLU A 66 10.39 -2.59 -11.50
N ASN A 67 9.49 -3.45 -12.01
CA ASN A 67 8.86 -4.56 -11.28
C ASN A 67 8.26 -4.10 -9.94
N GLN A 68 7.76 -2.86 -9.91
CA GLN A 68 7.22 -2.23 -8.72
C GLN A 68 5.69 -2.29 -8.75
N LEU A 69 5.10 -2.61 -7.60
CA LEU A 69 3.65 -2.54 -7.44
C LEU A 69 3.22 -1.09 -7.18
N LYS A 70 2.33 -0.60 -8.05
CA LYS A 70 1.64 0.69 -7.92
C LYS A 70 0.18 0.47 -7.50
N PHE A 71 -0.26 1.28 -6.54
CA PHE A 71 -1.59 1.30 -5.97
C PHE A 71 -2.33 2.52 -6.50
N PHE A 72 -3.33 2.30 -7.36
CA PHE A 72 -4.16 3.33 -7.94
C PHE A 72 -5.48 3.40 -7.18
N PRO A 73 -5.86 4.57 -6.61
CA PRO A 73 -7.23 4.78 -6.19
C PRO A 73 -8.11 4.53 -7.42
N LYS A 74 -9.16 3.72 -7.27
CA LYS A 74 -10.19 3.72 -8.31
C LYS A 74 -10.68 5.16 -8.45
N ALA A 75 -10.67 5.68 -9.67
CA ALA A 75 -11.38 6.93 -9.97
C ALA A 75 -12.76 6.81 -9.33
N LYS A 76 -13.19 7.83 -8.58
CA LYS A 76 -14.59 7.87 -8.12
C LYS A 76 -15.40 7.64 -9.39
N GLU A 77 -16.11 6.52 -9.48
CA GLU A 77 -17.23 6.43 -10.40
C GLU A 77 -18.13 7.57 -9.96
N LEU A 78 -18.07 8.69 -10.70
CA LEU A 78 -19.04 9.76 -10.62
C LEU A 78 -20.34 9.10 -11.09
N SER A 79 -21.03 8.47 -10.15
CA SER A 79 -22.41 8.05 -10.28
C SER A 79 -23.31 9.27 -10.18
#